data_AF-A0A7S0MTD2-F1
#
_entry.id   AF-A0A7S0MTD2-F1
#
_cell.length_a   1.000
_cell.length_b   1.000
_cell.length_c   1.000
_cell.angle_alpha   90.00
_cell.angle_beta   90.00
_cell.angle_gamma   90.00
#
_symmetry.space_group_name_H-M   'P 1'
#
loop_
_entity.id
_entity.type
_entity.pdbx_description
1 polymer ?
#
loop_
_entity_poly.entity_id
_entity_poly.type
_entity_poly.pdbx_seq_one_letter_code
_entity_poly.pdbx_strand_id
1 'polypeptide(L)'
;KVLEAIKHFETTAGNQPDLEPYIRELFSSLDETGPTIRVFKLINQAALAAAITPLKLSAASRSANLRADMLMTKDVRSADGWRISIDIGDHEICVTHIRREQSLSGEASPEGWSMTWRLAIFFPRDMADLTRTTLEVTAMAFGDGVPAGLRRDLRR
;
A
#
# COMPACT_ATOMS: atom_id res chain seq x y z
N LYS A 1 -17.55 -8.19 -14.23
CA LYS A 1 -16.64 -8.11 -13.04
C LYS A 1 -17.19 -7.17 -11.98
N VAL A 2 -17.81 -6.02 -12.34
CA VAL A 2 -18.50 -5.18 -11.35
C VAL A 2 -19.70 -5.88 -10.73
N LEU A 3 -20.50 -6.62 -11.51
CA LEU A 3 -21.60 -7.44 -10.97
C LEU A 3 -21.14 -8.53 -9.97
N GLU A 4 -19.93 -9.07 -10.12
CA GLU A 4 -19.36 -10.02 -9.16
C GLU A 4 -18.85 -9.31 -7.90
N ALA A 5 -18.27 -8.11 -8.05
CA ALA A 5 -17.89 -7.27 -6.92
C ALA A 5 -19.10 -6.81 -6.11
N ILE A 6 -20.21 -6.44 -6.77
CA ILE A 6 -21.50 -6.13 -6.13
C ILE A 6 -21.98 -7.35 -5.33
N LYS A 7 -22.06 -8.52 -5.98
CA LYS A 7 -22.50 -9.75 -5.30
C LYS A 7 -21.60 -10.11 -4.11
N HIS A 8 -20.29 -10.01 -4.26
CA HIS A 8 -19.34 -10.29 -3.20
C HIS A 8 -19.47 -9.30 -2.04
N PHE A 9 -19.66 -8.01 -2.34
CA PHE A 9 -19.91 -6.98 -1.34
C PHE A 9 -21.23 -7.19 -0.62
N GLU A 10 -22.31 -7.50 -1.33
CA GLU A 10 -23.60 -7.92 -0.74
C GLU A 10 -23.43 -9.11 0.22
N THR A 11 -22.48 -10.01 -0.04
CA THR A 11 -22.18 -11.14 0.84
C THR A 11 -21.25 -10.82 2.02
N THR A 12 -20.40 -9.79 1.93
CA THR A 12 -19.30 -9.54 2.89
C THR A 12 -19.46 -8.26 3.71
N ALA A 13 -20.15 -7.25 3.18
CA ALA A 13 -20.57 -6.06 3.93
C ALA A 13 -21.74 -6.44 4.82
N GLY A 14 -21.41 -7.11 5.93
CA GLY A 14 -22.35 -7.87 6.75
C GLY A 14 -23.67 -7.15 6.99
N ASN A 15 -24.77 -7.75 6.49
CA ASN A 15 -26.16 -7.44 6.81
C ASN A 15 -26.45 -5.96 7.15
N GLN A 16 -25.98 -5.02 6.33
CA GLN A 16 -26.40 -3.61 6.41
C GLN A 16 -27.37 -3.33 5.26
N PRO A 17 -28.65 -3.74 5.37
CA PRO A 17 -29.64 -3.56 4.31
C PRO A 17 -29.82 -2.08 3.92
N ASP A 18 -29.52 -1.16 4.83
CA ASP A 18 -29.58 0.28 4.59
C ASP A 18 -28.54 0.76 3.58
N LEU A 19 -27.41 0.05 3.42
CA LEU A 19 -26.36 0.45 2.47
C LEU A 19 -26.58 -0.10 1.07
N GLU A 20 -27.35 -1.17 0.92
CA GLU A 20 -27.53 -1.89 -0.35
C GLU A 20 -28.02 -1.00 -1.51
N PRO A 21 -29.04 -0.13 -1.33
CA PRO A 21 -29.51 0.74 -2.41
C PRO A 21 -28.43 1.73 -2.87
N TYR A 22 -27.70 2.33 -1.92
CA TYR A 22 -26.64 3.31 -2.22
C TYR A 22 -25.46 2.66 -2.94
N ILE A 23 -25.12 1.42 -2.58
CA ILE A 23 -24.05 0.67 -3.24
C ILE A 23 -24.46 0.30 -4.67
N ARG A 24 -25.70 -0.16 -4.87
CA ARG A 24 -26.23 -0.45 -6.21
C ARG A 24 -26.24 0.81 -7.07
N GLU A 25 -26.66 1.95 -6.53
CA GLU A 25 -26.64 3.24 -7.22
C GLU A 25 -25.21 3.71 -7.53
N LEU A 26 -24.30 3.56 -6.57
CA LEU A 26 -22.89 3.88 -6.76
C LEU A 26 -22.30 3.04 -7.89
N PHE A 27 -22.53 1.72 -7.92
CA PHE A 27 -21.95 0.88 -8.96
C PHE A 27 -22.68 0.96 -10.31
N SER A 28 -23.97 1.26 -10.35
CA SER A 28 -24.72 1.42 -11.61
C SER A 28 -24.35 2.71 -12.34
N SER A 29 -23.90 3.72 -11.61
CA SER A 29 -23.42 5.00 -12.17
C SER A 29 -21.95 4.98 -12.60
N LEU A 30 -21.20 3.92 -12.27
CA LEU A 30 -19.78 3.81 -12.60
C LEU A 30 -19.57 3.06 -13.92
N ASP A 31 -18.89 3.72 -14.86
CA ASP A 31 -18.32 3.06 -16.04
C ASP A 31 -17.20 2.11 -15.61
N GLU A 32 -17.31 0.81 -15.94
CA GLU A 32 -16.31 -0.22 -15.62
C GLU A 32 -14.90 0.14 -16.11
N THR A 33 -14.82 0.97 -17.16
CA THR A 33 -13.58 1.43 -17.78
C THR A 33 -13.20 2.86 -17.44
N GLY A 34 -14.08 3.56 -16.70
CA GLY A 34 -13.93 4.96 -16.35
C GLY A 34 -12.80 5.21 -15.34
N PRO A 35 -12.32 6.46 -15.24
CA PRO A 35 -11.24 6.85 -14.33
C PRO A 35 -11.52 6.46 -12.88
N THR A 36 -12.77 6.60 -12.42
CA THR A 36 -13.17 6.29 -11.05
C THR A 36 -12.92 4.82 -10.68
N ILE A 37 -13.29 3.87 -11.54
CA ILE A 37 -13.01 2.45 -11.30
C ILE A 37 -11.50 2.16 -11.33
N ARG A 38 -10.74 2.87 -12.15
CA ARG A 38 -9.27 2.75 -12.17
C ARG A 38 -8.64 3.24 -10.87
N VAL A 39 -9.11 4.37 -10.31
CA VAL A 39 -8.73 4.82 -8.97
C VAL A 39 -9.05 3.75 -7.93
N PHE A 40 -10.27 3.21 -7.91
CA PHE A 40 -10.65 2.17 -6.94
C PHE A 40 -9.77 0.91 -7.05
N LYS A 41 -9.34 0.54 -8.26
CA LYS A 41 -8.40 -0.57 -8.45
C LYS A 41 -7.03 -0.28 -7.85
N LEU A 42 -6.55 0.96 -7.91
CA LEU A 42 -5.26 1.36 -7.33
C LEU A 42 -5.26 1.36 -5.80
N ILE A 43 -6.43 1.56 -5.18
CA ILE A 43 -6.60 1.44 -3.73
C ILE A 43 -6.35 -0.01 -3.25
N ASN A 44 -6.49 -1.01 -4.12
CA ASN A 44 -6.34 -2.42 -3.76
C ASN A 44 -4.88 -2.81 -3.43
N GLN A 45 -4.68 -3.31 -2.22
CA GLN A 45 -3.38 -3.73 -1.68
C GLN A 45 -2.66 -4.77 -2.55
N ALA A 46 -3.41 -5.69 -3.16
CA ALA A 46 -2.84 -6.80 -3.90
C ALA A 46 -2.05 -6.32 -5.12
N ALA A 47 -2.49 -5.24 -5.76
CA ALA A 47 -1.80 -4.66 -6.91
C ALA A 47 -0.42 -4.09 -6.51
N LEU A 48 -0.29 -3.57 -5.29
CA LEU A 48 0.94 -2.95 -4.81
C LEU A 48 1.94 -3.94 -4.21
N ALA A 49 1.45 -5.02 -3.61
CA ALA A 49 2.29 -6.02 -2.96
C ALA A 49 3.33 -6.63 -3.92
N ALA A 50 2.94 -6.88 -5.18
CA ALA A 50 3.82 -7.41 -6.20
C ALA A 50 4.98 -6.45 -6.55
N ALA A 51 4.73 -5.14 -6.54
CA ALA A 51 5.74 -4.13 -6.86
C ALA A 51 6.72 -3.87 -5.70
N ILE A 52 6.25 -3.98 -4.46
CA ILE A 52 7.05 -3.66 -3.26
C ILE A 52 7.92 -4.84 -2.82
N THR A 53 7.49 -6.07 -3.10
CA THR A 53 8.23 -7.28 -2.72
C THR A 53 9.66 -7.31 -3.26
N PRO A 54 9.93 -7.02 -4.56
CA PRO A 54 11.29 -6.92 -5.07
C PRO A 54 12.14 -5.87 -4.38
N LEU A 55 11.56 -4.72 -4.00
CA LEU A 55 12.28 -3.68 -3.25
C LEU A 55 12.73 -4.21 -1.90
N LYS A 56 11.83 -4.86 -1.16
CA LYS A 56 12.14 -5.51 0.13
C LYS A 56 13.21 -6.60 -0.04
N LEU A 57 13.09 -7.43 -1.07
CA LEU A 57 14.04 -8.49 -1.36
C LEU A 57 15.42 -7.97 -1.80
N SER A 58 15.48 -6.80 -2.44
CA SER A 58 16.75 -6.18 -2.84
C SER A 58 17.56 -5.65 -1.65
N ALA A 59 16.87 -5.16 -0.61
CA ALA A 59 17.51 -4.81 0.66
C ALA A 59 18.00 -6.07 1.40
N ALA A 60 17.20 -7.14 1.35
CA ALA A 60 17.53 -8.45 1.93
C ALA A 60 18.76 -9.12 1.30
N SER A 61 18.81 -9.19 -0.04
CA SER A 61 19.81 -9.97 -0.77
C SER A 61 21.22 -9.41 -0.65
N ARG A 62 21.37 -8.17 -0.19
CA ARG A 62 22.67 -7.50 0.00
C ARG A 62 23.33 -7.82 1.33
N SER A 63 22.62 -8.43 2.28
CA SER A 63 23.16 -8.72 3.60
C SER A 63 23.27 -10.23 3.83
N ALA A 64 24.47 -10.77 3.57
CA ALA A 64 24.77 -12.21 3.65
C ALA A 64 24.55 -12.83 5.05
N ASN A 65 24.46 -12.00 6.09
CA ASN A 65 24.33 -12.43 7.48
C ASN A 65 22.97 -12.09 8.10
N LEU A 66 21.99 -11.61 7.33
CA LEU A 66 20.67 -11.36 7.88
C LEU A 66 19.86 -12.64 8.00
N ARG A 67 19.30 -12.84 9.20
CA ARG A 67 18.28 -13.85 9.38
C ARG A 67 17.05 -13.48 8.55
N ALA A 68 16.46 -14.47 7.88
CA ALA A 68 15.29 -14.26 7.01
C ALA A 68 14.10 -13.62 7.75
N ASP A 69 13.93 -13.89 9.04
CA ASP A 69 12.87 -13.32 9.88
C ASP A 69 13.06 -11.83 10.18
N MET A 70 14.29 -11.31 10.12
CA MET A 70 14.57 -9.87 10.22
C MET A 70 14.15 -9.10 8.97
N LEU A 71 13.94 -9.79 7.85
CA LEU A 71 13.53 -9.20 6.57
C LEU A 71 12.02 -9.29 6.35
N MET A 72 11.37 -10.19 7.07
CA MET A 72 9.93 -10.30 7.06
C MET A 72 9.33 -9.12 7.82
N THR A 73 8.40 -8.45 7.16
CA THR A 73 7.67 -7.31 7.71
C THR A 73 6.21 -7.69 7.90
N LYS A 74 5.58 -7.06 8.89
CA LYS A 74 4.15 -7.07 9.09
C LYS A 74 3.63 -5.63 9.09
N ASP A 75 2.37 -5.49 8.75
CA ASP A 75 1.69 -4.20 8.78
C ASP A 75 1.51 -3.70 10.21
N VAL A 76 1.72 -2.40 10.41
CA VAL A 76 1.32 -1.75 11.65
C VAL A 76 -0.19 -1.52 11.62
N ARG A 77 -0.94 -2.18 12.51
CA ARG A 77 -2.40 -2.05 12.62
C ARG A 77 -2.80 -0.84 13.47
N SER A 78 -2.44 0.35 13.00
CA SER A 78 -2.81 1.62 13.62
C SER A 78 -3.39 2.58 12.59
N ALA A 79 -3.94 3.71 13.02
CA ALA A 79 -4.41 4.78 12.13
C ALA A 79 -3.29 5.32 11.20
N ASP A 80 -2.03 5.13 11.60
CA ASP A 80 -0.85 5.55 10.84
C ASP A 80 -0.25 4.40 10.01
N GLY A 81 -0.90 3.24 10.03
CA GLY A 81 -0.46 2.01 9.38
C GLY A 81 -0.50 2.09 7.88
N TRP A 82 -1.64 2.44 7.31
CA TRP A 82 -1.80 2.61 5.88
C TRP A 82 -2.76 3.75 5.58
N ARG A 83 -2.26 4.73 4.83
CA ARG A 83 -3.02 5.90 4.38
C ARG A 83 -2.97 5.96 2.88
N ILE A 84 -4.11 6.26 2.28
CA ILE A 84 -4.24 6.43 0.83
C ILE A 84 -4.88 7.79 0.60
N SER A 85 -4.24 8.64 -0.18
CA SER A 85 -4.80 9.91 -0.63
C SER A 85 -4.95 9.91 -2.15
N ILE A 86 -5.97 10.61 -2.62
CA ILE A 86 -6.25 10.80 -4.03
C ILE A 86 -6.34 12.31 -4.23
N ASP A 87 -5.36 12.87 -4.92
CA ASP A 87 -5.30 14.28 -5.25
C ASP A 87 -5.72 14.45 -6.70
N ILE A 88 -6.78 15.22 -6.92
CA ILE A 88 -7.35 15.48 -8.24
C ILE A 88 -7.03 16.92 -8.63
N GLY A 89 -6.02 17.10 -9.49
CA GLY A 89 -5.68 18.39 -10.06
C GLY A 89 -6.41 18.66 -11.38
N ASP A 90 -6.10 19.79 -12.01
CA ASP A 90 -6.69 20.17 -13.30
C ASP A 90 -6.21 19.27 -14.45
N HIS A 91 -4.97 18.79 -14.38
CA HIS A 91 -4.30 18.04 -15.45
C HIS A 91 -3.96 16.60 -15.09
N GLU A 92 -3.79 16.30 -13.80
CA GLU A 92 -3.36 14.99 -13.33
C GLU A 92 -4.15 14.51 -12.10
N ILE A 93 -4.17 13.20 -11.94
CA ILE A 93 -4.62 12.52 -10.72
C ILE A 93 -3.40 11.87 -10.10
N CYS A 94 -3.18 12.12 -8.81
CA CYS A 94 -2.15 11.46 -8.01
C CYS A 94 -2.81 10.55 -6.98
N VAL A 95 -2.45 9.26 -7.01
CA VAL A 95 -2.81 8.31 -5.96
C VAL A 95 -1.58 8.05 -5.11
N THR A 96 -1.62 8.43 -3.84
CA THR A 96 -0.50 8.27 -2.91
C THR A 96 -0.85 7.24 -1.85
N HIS A 97 0.01 6.23 -1.70
CA HIS A 97 -0.02 5.27 -0.61
C HIS A 97 1.14 5.58 0.33
N ILE A 98 0.84 5.77 1.61
CA ILE A 98 1.84 5.84 2.69
C ILE A 98 1.57 4.66 3.60
N ARG A 99 2.57 3.79 3.78
CA ARG A 99 2.42 2.61 4.62
C ARG A 99 3.58 2.47 5.59
N ARG A 100 3.23 2.19 6.83
CA ARG A 100 4.15 1.83 7.90
C ARG A 100 4.16 0.33 8.11
N GLU A 101 5.35 -0.22 8.11
CA GLU A 101 5.62 -1.63 8.34
C GLU A 101 6.65 -1.77 9.45
N GLN A 102 6.68 -2.94 10.06
CA GLN A 102 7.66 -3.28 11.09
C GLN A 102 8.15 -4.70 10.93
N SER A 103 9.32 -4.99 11.47
CA SER A 103 9.83 -6.36 11.61
C SER A 103 8.83 -7.26 12.36
N LEU A 104 8.94 -8.58 12.17
CA LEU A 104 8.09 -9.53 12.90
C LEU A 104 8.25 -9.41 14.43
N SER A 105 9.46 -9.12 14.89
CA SER A 105 9.79 -8.86 16.30
C SER A 105 9.04 -7.66 16.90
N GLY A 106 8.56 -6.75 16.05
CA GLY A 106 7.85 -5.53 16.45
C GLY A 106 8.80 -4.42 16.93
N GLU A 107 8.31 -3.19 16.85
CA GLU A 107 9.11 -1.98 17.11
C GLU A 107 9.62 -1.83 18.55
N ALA A 108 8.91 -2.40 19.53
CA ALA A 108 9.33 -2.39 20.94
C ALA A 108 10.47 -3.39 21.25
N SER A 109 10.83 -4.26 20.30
CA SER A 109 11.94 -5.19 20.47
C SER A 109 13.28 -4.48 20.28
N PRO A 110 14.34 -4.83 21.03
CA PRO A 110 15.69 -4.35 20.75
C PRO A 110 16.15 -4.63 19.32
N GLU A 111 15.73 -5.77 18.76
CA GLU A 111 16.00 -6.16 17.36
C GLU A 111 14.91 -5.68 16.39
N GLY A 112 13.94 -4.91 16.91
CA GLY A 112 12.84 -4.34 16.17
C GLY A 112 13.30 -3.25 15.22
N TRP A 113 12.65 -3.14 14.07
CA TRP A 113 12.78 -1.98 13.21
C TRP A 113 11.45 -1.69 12.52
N SER A 114 11.26 -0.44 12.12
CA SER A 114 10.09 -0.01 11.37
C SER A 114 10.51 0.86 10.19
N MET A 115 9.69 0.84 9.14
CA MET A 115 9.86 1.72 7.99
C MET A 115 8.51 2.28 7.56
N THR A 116 8.52 3.52 7.10
CA THR A 116 7.42 4.11 6.37
C THR A 116 7.88 4.35 4.94
N TRP A 117 7.10 3.89 3.98
CA TRP A 117 7.34 4.14 2.56
C TRP A 117 6.15 4.89 1.95
N ARG A 118 6.45 5.68 0.93
CA ARG A 118 5.48 6.44 0.13
C ARG A 118 5.60 6.00 -1.32
N LEU A 119 4.47 5.57 -1.89
CA LEU A 119 4.30 5.33 -3.32
C LEU A 119 3.32 6.37 -3.86
N ALA A 120 3.75 7.23 -4.78
CA ALA A 120 2.86 8.15 -5.49
C ALA A 120 2.83 7.79 -6.98
N ILE A 121 1.61 7.65 -7.50
CA ILE A 121 1.30 7.18 -8.85
C ILE A 121 0.51 8.27 -9.56
N PHE A 122 1.01 8.73 -10.70
CA PHE A 122 0.47 9.87 -11.44
C PHE A 122 -0.14 9.40 -12.75
N PHE A 123 -1.29 10.00 -13.09
CA PHE A 123 -2.04 9.73 -14.31
C PHE A 123 -2.58 11.04 -14.89
N PRO A 124 -2.85 11.11 -16.20
CA PRO A 124 -3.72 12.13 -16.76
C PRO A 124 -5.15 11.97 -16.22
N ARG A 125 -6.01 12.99 -16.41
CA ARG A 125 -7.38 13.00 -15.85
C ARG A 125 -8.26 11.84 -16.31
N ASP A 126 -8.06 11.35 -17.52
CA ASP A 126 -8.75 10.19 -18.07
C ASP A 126 -8.19 8.85 -17.54
N MET A 127 -7.07 8.90 -16.81
CA MET A 127 -6.32 7.76 -16.32
C MET A 127 -6.04 6.71 -17.41
N ALA A 128 -5.86 7.16 -18.65
CA ALA A 128 -5.55 6.30 -19.79
C ALA A 128 -4.23 5.55 -19.57
N ASP A 129 -3.18 6.31 -19.28
CA ASP A 129 -1.81 5.83 -19.18
C ASP A 129 -1.14 6.26 -17.88
N LEU A 130 -0.31 5.38 -17.32
CA LEU A 130 0.55 5.72 -16.19
C LEU A 130 1.65 6.69 -16.65
N THR A 131 1.68 7.92 -16.12
CA THR A 131 2.68 8.93 -16.53
C THR A 131 3.95 8.85 -15.71
N ARG A 132 3.81 8.68 -14.39
CA ARG A 132 4.94 8.66 -13.47
C ARG A 132 4.60 7.85 -12.22
N THR A 133 5.62 7.19 -11.66
CA THR A 133 5.56 6.58 -10.34
C THR A 133 6.78 6.98 -9.54
N THR A 134 6.59 7.25 -8.25
CA THR A 134 7.67 7.50 -7.30
C THR A 134 7.49 6.61 -6.10
N LEU A 135 8.57 5.94 -5.68
CA LEU A 135 8.60 5.09 -4.49
C LEU A 135 9.80 5.49 -3.65
N GLU A 136 9.56 5.81 -2.39
CA GLU A 136 10.61 6.23 -1.47
C GLU A 136 10.33 5.73 -0.04
N VAL A 137 11.41 5.56 0.73
CA VAL A 137 11.34 5.36 2.17
C VAL A 137 11.36 6.74 2.83
N THR A 138 10.29 7.12 3.51
CA THR A 138 10.14 8.45 4.12
C THR A 138 10.58 8.48 5.58
N ALA A 139 10.52 7.34 6.27
CA ALA A 139 10.99 7.22 7.65
C ALA A 139 11.49 5.80 7.93
N MET A 140 12.47 5.69 8.82
CA MET A 140 12.97 4.40 9.29
C MET A 140 13.46 4.53 10.73
N ALA A 141 13.04 3.61 11.59
CA ALA A 141 13.45 3.55 12.99
C ALA A 141 14.03 2.17 13.31
N PHE A 142 14.99 2.14 14.23
CA PHE A 142 15.73 0.95 14.61
C PHE A 142 15.79 0.85 16.13
N GLY A 143 15.54 -0.33 16.66
CA GLY A 143 15.83 -0.67 18.04
C GLY A 143 17.34 -0.76 18.30
N ASP A 144 17.71 -0.68 19.56
CA ASP A 144 19.11 -0.58 20.00
C ASP A 144 19.94 -1.82 19.64
N GLY A 145 19.31 -2.99 19.56
CA GLY A 145 19.92 -4.26 19.19
C GLY A 145 20.11 -4.47 17.68
N VAL A 146 19.61 -3.58 16.82
CA VAL A 146 19.79 -3.73 15.37
C VAL A 146 21.24 -3.47 14.96
N PRO A 147 21.96 -4.42 14.33
CA PRO A 147 23.37 -4.25 13.96
C PRO A 147 23.62 -3.05 13.03
N ALA A 148 24.72 -2.32 13.26
CA ALA A 148 25.07 -1.13 12.47
C ALA A 148 25.25 -1.40 10.96
N GLY A 149 25.68 -2.61 10.58
CA GLY A 149 25.74 -3.04 9.18
C GLY A 149 24.35 -3.07 8.54
N LEU A 150 23.39 -3.72 9.20
CA LEU A 150 22.00 -3.78 8.75
C LEU A 150 21.37 -2.37 8.65
N ARG A 151 21.59 -1.51 9.65
CA ARG A 151 21.09 -0.12 9.61
C ARG A 151 21.58 0.63 8.37
N ARG A 152 22.80 0.37 7.92
CA ARG A 152 23.41 0.97 6.73
C ARG A 152 22.81 0.39 5.44
N ASP A 153 22.60 -0.92 5.41
CA ASP A 153 22.06 -1.62 4.25
C ASP A 153 20.60 -1.24 3.98
N LEU A 154 19.76 -1.12 5.02
CA LEU A 154 18.34 -0.70 4.84
C LEU A 154 18.17 0.78 4.47
N ARG A 155 19.19 1.63 4.68
CA ARG A 155 19.14 3.06 4.34
C ARG A 155 19.55 3.38 2.90
N ARG A 156 20.06 2.40 2.16
CA ARG A 156 20.53 2.55 0.78
C ARG A 156 19.45 2.19 -0.23
#